data_AF-A0A1E7HQL2-F1
#
_entry.id   AF-A0A1E7HQL2-F1
#
_cell.length_a   1.000
_cell.length_b   1.000
_cell.length_c   1.000
_cell.angle_alpha   90.00
_cell.angle_beta   90.00
_cell.angle_gamma   90.00
#
_symmetry.space_group_name_H-M   'P 1'
#
loop_
_entity.id
_entity.type
_entity.pdbx_description
1 polymer ?
#
loop_
_entity_poly.entity_id
_entity_poly.type
_entity_poly.pdbx_seq_one_letter_code
_entity_poly.pdbx_strand_id
1 'polypeptide(L)'
;MSNSKKASYRRHSARIRKLAFCGYFCVVGLLLGLMPNASLGQAPAAEPVAITESSPEPITCFDRIWQMAHDHPWYLDAEGRQIVPEVTHDWLIVRFYESSTTPQQMTDFYSRYPEAFDALVETPAAGEFTAAYRLRQELPYGLFDALLQRWRNDPQVHSIQPTWRIEQKLYAPLDSIELEWKTATNQQARRRLLAEAEALQGIVAQRPHTDRITVDPCRRMAWQTAALLVEDLYVARAVPLKSPLAPPVEIRFQLDRPGAVAGMPMPFSLEILFAKGIKIDAATIANLNLNPRGIFHNLYDISFDHPLSAVDLSRSPIKINGTLRIYASGDYQLPALPVYYTDRRTGDARPVTIRTAYVPIRIASMIPEGSEDYRLQVAAPVPIPTVADPEQSRRLQRAVTLSAIGLLLLVLGTIAWLRTSSGRASKAENMDQSRLEERHAALAHKLKSDPHTLQLDDWSELGGDLQAFLADYAGLSAAITGGSHGSFLPRLKDSLSDNEMRQAKTVLQGIEHLLAADHLDLEQRRSLLVQAEQLLADLTDRVARRRTDTEAS
;
A
#
# COMPACT_ATOMS: atom_id res chain seq x y z
N MET A 1 72.26 -11.00 -61.08
CA MET A 1 72.21 -12.33 -60.41
C MET A 1 71.32 -12.15 -59.19
N SER A 2 70.08 -12.64 -59.15
CA SER A 2 69.65 -14.05 -59.10
C SER A 2 70.12 -14.77 -57.84
N ASN A 3 69.29 -14.77 -56.79
CA ASN A 3 68.71 -15.97 -56.16
C ASN A 3 67.96 -15.60 -54.86
N SER A 4 67.01 -16.36 -54.34
CA SER A 4 66.02 -17.30 -54.94
C SER A 4 65.05 -17.76 -53.83
N LYS A 5 63.75 -17.80 -54.13
CA LYS A 5 62.71 -18.68 -53.52
C LYS A 5 62.83 -19.02 -52.01
N LYS A 6 62.08 -18.28 -51.18
CA LYS A 6 61.20 -18.85 -50.12
C LYS A 6 60.11 -17.81 -49.80
N ALA A 7 58.96 -17.85 -50.47
CA ALA A 7 57.84 -18.75 -50.20
C ALA A 7 57.35 -18.61 -48.73
N SER A 8 56.33 -17.81 -48.48
CA SER A 8 54.90 -18.18 -48.61
C SER A 8 54.34 -18.92 -47.37
N TYR A 9 54.38 -18.28 -46.19
CA TYR A 9 53.69 -18.82 -45.00
C TYR A 9 53.24 -17.78 -43.95
N ARG A 10 52.73 -16.59 -44.34
CA ARG A 10 52.22 -15.59 -43.36
C ARG A 10 51.13 -14.60 -43.82
N ARG A 11 50.33 -14.92 -44.86
CA ARG A 11 49.17 -14.10 -45.31
C ARG A 11 47.87 -14.90 -45.56
N HIS A 12 47.58 -15.91 -44.74
CA HIS A 12 46.34 -16.71 -44.85
C HIS A 12 45.57 -16.94 -43.53
N SER A 13 46.09 -16.52 -42.37
CA SER A 13 45.43 -16.71 -41.07
C SER A 13 44.29 -15.72 -40.75
N ALA A 14 44.17 -14.61 -41.49
CA ALA A 14 43.25 -13.51 -41.15
C ALA A 14 41.85 -13.59 -41.80
N ARG A 15 41.65 -14.35 -42.89
CA ARG A 15 40.34 -14.46 -43.56
C ARG A 15 39.48 -15.64 -43.12
N ILE A 16 40.07 -16.68 -42.53
CA ILE A 16 39.35 -17.91 -42.15
C ILE A 16 38.48 -17.72 -40.89
N ARG A 17 38.83 -16.80 -39.98
CA ARG A 17 38.10 -16.62 -38.70
C ARG A 17 36.77 -15.84 -38.79
N LYS A 18 36.46 -15.14 -39.90
CA LYS A 18 35.16 -14.43 -40.05
C LYS A 18 34.03 -15.26 -40.65
N LEU A 19 34.32 -16.37 -41.33
CA LEU A 19 33.29 -17.25 -41.89
C LEU A 19 32.71 -18.24 -40.87
N ALA A 20 33.47 -18.60 -39.82
CA ALA A 20 33.04 -19.56 -38.81
C ALA A 20 31.91 -19.06 -37.89
N PHE A 21 31.73 -17.74 -37.71
CA PHE A 21 30.81 -17.19 -36.71
C PHE A 21 29.37 -17.05 -37.21
N CYS A 22 29.16 -16.71 -38.49
CA CYS A 22 27.81 -16.59 -39.07
C CYS A 22 27.11 -17.95 -39.21
N GLY A 23 27.85 -19.03 -39.45
CA GLY A 23 27.27 -20.36 -39.62
C GLY A 23 26.64 -20.95 -38.34
N TYR A 24 27.07 -20.51 -37.15
CA TYR A 24 26.63 -21.11 -35.89
C TYR A 24 25.20 -20.69 -35.49
N PHE A 25 24.83 -19.43 -35.72
CA PHE A 25 23.52 -18.90 -35.30
C PHE A 25 22.35 -19.36 -36.19
N CYS A 26 22.56 -19.52 -37.51
CA CYS A 26 21.49 -19.97 -38.40
C CYS A 26 21.06 -21.43 -38.19
N VAL A 27 21.93 -22.29 -37.64
CA VAL A 27 21.63 -23.72 -37.41
C VAL A 27 20.82 -23.92 -36.12
N VAL A 28 21.10 -23.17 -35.05
CA VAL A 28 20.41 -23.33 -33.77
C VAL A 28 18.95 -22.88 -33.84
N GLY A 29 18.65 -21.78 -34.54
CA GLY A 29 17.28 -21.28 -34.67
C GLY A 29 16.35 -22.18 -35.49
N LEU A 30 16.90 -23.02 -36.38
CA LEU A 30 16.11 -23.86 -37.30
C LEU A 30 15.83 -25.26 -36.72
N LEU A 31 16.54 -25.66 -35.65
CA LEU A 31 16.38 -26.96 -34.98
C LEU A 31 15.33 -26.99 -33.86
N LEU A 32 14.74 -25.84 -33.50
CA LEU A 32 13.65 -25.75 -32.51
C LEU A 32 12.24 -25.71 -33.13
N GLY A 33 12.14 -25.68 -34.47
CA GLY A 33 10.86 -25.57 -35.19
C GLY A 33 10.29 -26.88 -35.74
N LEU A 34 10.96 -28.02 -35.54
CA LEU A 34 10.58 -29.30 -36.17
C LEU A 34 10.90 -30.51 -35.28
N MET A 35 9.88 -31.09 -34.64
CA MET A 35 9.64 -32.55 -34.47
C MET A 35 8.18 -32.77 -34.00
N PRO A 36 7.56 -33.95 -34.22
CA PRO A 36 6.10 -34.12 -34.18
C PRO A 36 5.54 -34.80 -32.91
N ASN A 37 4.21 -34.87 -32.85
CA ASN A 37 3.48 -35.82 -32.01
C ASN A 37 3.96 -37.27 -32.24
N ALA A 38 4.23 -37.99 -31.15
CA ALA A 38 4.31 -39.45 -31.11
C ALA A 38 3.80 -39.96 -29.75
N SER A 39 3.22 -41.16 -29.72
CA SER A 39 2.52 -41.72 -28.56
C SER A 39 3.06 -43.11 -28.17
N LEU A 40 2.55 -43.63 -27.05
CA LEU A 40 2.70 -44.99 -26.50
C LEU A 40 4.01 -45.30 -25.75
N GLY A 41 3.83 -45.95 -24.60
CA GLY A 41 4.90 -46.40 -23.68
C GLY A 41 4.33 -46.78 -22.31
N GLN A 42 3.65 -47.93 -22.22
CA GLN A 42 3.09 -48.41 -20.96
C GLN A 42 4.17 -49.04 -20.06
N ALA A 43 4.13 -48.70 -18.77
CA ALA A 43 4.80 -49.38 -17.66
C ALA A 43 3.82 -49.45 -16.47
N PRO A 44 3.97 -50.40 -15.52
CA PRO A 44 2.88 -50.80 -14.63
C PRO A 44 2.54 -49.77 -13.53
N ALA A 45 1.33 -49.90 -12.99
CA ALA A 45 0.80 -49.03 -11.96
C ALA A 45 1.61 -49.08 -10.66
N ALA A 46 2.02 -47.92 -10.17
CA ALA A 46 2.08 -47.65 -8.74
C ALA A 46 0.71 -47.11 -8.30
N GLU A 47 0.24 -47.52 -7.13
CA GLU A 47 -1.02 -47.00 -6.59
C GLU A 47 -0.85 -45.50 -6.28
N PRO A 48 -1.78 -44.62 -6.72
CA PRO A 48 -1.74 -43.23 -6.32
C PRO A 48 -2.09 -43.14 -4.83
N VAL A 49 -1.06 -42.97 -4.00
CA VAL A 49 -1.25 -42.46 -2.64
C VAL A 49 -2.08 -41.19 -2.77
N ALA A 50 -3.24 -41.16 -2.13
CA ALA A 50 -4.13 -40.03 -2.19
C ALA A 50 -3.48 -38.83 -1.48
N ILE A 51 -2.74 -38.03 -2.26
CA ILE A 51 -2.59 -36.62 -1.95
C ILE A 51 -4.00 -36.08 -1.95
N THR A 52 -4.56 -35.88 -0.76
CA THR A 52 -5.78 -35.12 -0.59
C THR A 52 -5.46 -33.71 -1.04
N GLU A 53 -5.69 -33.41 -2.32
CA GLU A 53 -5.82 -32.04 -2.77
C GLU A 53 -6.85 -31.39 -1.85
N SER A 54 -6.39 -30.47 -1.01
CA SER A 54 -7.25 -29.63 -0.21
C SER A 54 -8.00 -28.76 -1.21
N SER A 55 -9.17 -29.24 -1.65
CA SER A 55 -10.07 -28.50 -2.52
C SER A 55 -10.16 -27.09 -1.96
N PRO A 56 -9.79 -26.04 -2.72
CA PRO A 56 -9.99 -24.69 -2.25
C PRO A 56 -11.47 -24.57 -1.89
N GLU A 57 -11.76 -24.05 -0.69
CA GLU A 57 -13.14 -23.82 -0.29
C GLU A 57 -13.83 -22.97 -1.38
N PRO A 58 -15.11 -23.22 -1.70
CA PRO A 58 -15.82 -22.46 -2.72
C PRO A 58 -15.94 -20.99 -2.29
N ILE A 59 -14.94 -20.19 -2.67
CA ILE A 59 -14.83 -18.75 -2.42
C ILE A 59 -16.16 -18.12 -2.81
N THR A 60 -16.85 -17.53 -1.83
CA THR A 60 -18.19 -17.02 -2.07
C THR A 60 -18.12 -15.83 -3.02
N CYS A 61 -19.23 -15.53 -3.73
CA CYS A 61 -19.27 -14.35 -4.61
C CYS A 61 -18.87 -13.07 -3.86
N PHE A 62 -19.29 -12.93 -2.59
CA PHE A 62 -18.89 -11.85 -1.70
C PHE A 62 -17.37 -11.76 -1.53
N ASP A 63 -16.71 -12.87 -1.17
CA ASP A 63 -15.26 -12.90 -0.94
C ASP A 63 -14.47 -12.54 -2.19
N ARG A 64 -14.87 -13.08 -3.35
CA ARG A 64 -14.19 -12.82 -4.62
C ARG A 64 -14.37 -11.36 -5.04
N ILE A 65 -15.57 -10.79 -4.91
CA ILE A 65 -15.80 -9.36 -5.19
C ILE A 65 -14.97 -8.50 -4.24
N TRP A 66 -14.93 -8.84 -2.95
CA TRP A 66 -14.12 -8.11 -1.96
C TRP A 66 -12.64 -8.12 -2.36
N GLN A 67 -12.07 -9.28 -2.69
CA GLN A 67 -10.69 -9.41 -3.17
C GLN A 67 -10.44 -8.60 -4.45
N MET A 68 -11.23 -8.81 -5.52
CA MET A 68 -11.05 -8.14 -6.82
C MET A 68 -11.32 -6.62 -6.78
N ALA A 69 -11.96 -6.11 -5.74
CA ALA A 69 -12.14 -4.68 -5.51
C ALA A 69 -11.00 -4.03 -4.70
N HIS A 70 -10.05 -4.84 -4.19
CA HIS A 70 -8.81 -4.40 -3.52
C HIS A 70 -7.55 -4.57 -4.39
N ASP A 71 -7.68 -5.23 -5.56
CA ASP A 71 -6.74 -5.09 -6.67
C ASP A 71 -6.53 -3.61 -7.05
N HIS A 72 -5.50 -3.31 -7.85
CA HIS A 72 -5.25 -1.95 -8.35
C HIS A 72 -6.11 -1.69 -9.61
N PRO A 73 -7.24 -0.96 -9.54
CA PRO A 73 -8.09 -0.76 -10.70
C PRO A 73 -7.40 0.16 -11.72
N TRP A 74 -7.57 -0.15 -13.00
CA TRP A 74 -7.24 0.76 -14.09
C TRP A 74 -8.16 0.52 -15.29
N TYR A 75 -8.32 1.55 -16.12
CA TYR A 75 -9.05 1.49 -17.39
C TYR A 75 -8.63 2.66 -18.30
N LEU A 76 -9.06 2.66 -19.55
CA LEU A 76 -8.95 3.81 -20.46
C LEU A 76 -10.25 4.63 -20.46
N ASP A 77 -10.14 5.95 -20.46
CA ASP A 77 -11.30 6.84 -20.55
C ASP A 77 -11.82 7.06 -21.99
N ALA A 78 -12.75 8.00 -22.16
CA ALA A 78 -13.34 8.31 -23.47
C ALA A 78 -12.36 8.93 -24.48
N GLU A 79 -11.22 9.44 -24.02
CA GLU A 79 -10.13 9.97 -24.83
C GLU A 79 -8.95 8.97 -24.96
N GLY A 80 -9.08 7.75 -24.42
CA GLY A 80 -8.04 6.72 -24.44
C GLY A 80 -6.92 6.93 -23.41
N ARG A 81 -7.09 7.82 -22.43
CA ARG A 81 -6.11 8.07 -21.37
C ARG A 81 -6.28 7.05 -20.24
N GLN A 82 -5.17 6.58 -19.68
CA GLN A 82 -5.21 5.66 -18.54
C GLN A 82 -5.68 6.39 -17.26
N ILE A 83 -6.75 5.88 -16.66
CA ILE A 83 -7.22 6.28 -15.34
C ILE A 83 -6.88 5.16 -14.36
N VAL A 84 -6.23 5.53 -13.25
CA VAL A 84 -5.96 4.66 -12.10
C VAL A 84 -6.66 5.27 -10.89
N PRO A 85 -7.86 4.78 -10.52
CA PRO A 85 -8.57 5.26 -9.34
C PRO A 85 -7.84 4.91 -8.04
N GLU A 86 -7.87 5.83 -7.08
CA GLU A 86 -7.51 5.55 -5.70
C GLU A 86 -8.67 4.78 -5.04
N VAL A 87 -8.40 3.57 -4.54
CA VAL A 87 -9.40 2.77 -3.80
C VAL A 87 -9.55 3.36 -2.39
N THR A 88 -10.78 3.69 -2.01
CA THR A 88 -11.07 4.42 -0.77
C THR A 88 -12.07 3.67 0.10
N HIS A 89 -11.61 3.29 1.29
CA HIS A 89 -12.37 2.50 2.27
C HIS A 89 -13.30 3.34 3.15
N ASP A 90 -13.14 4.67 3.19
CA ASP A 90 -14.03 5.60 3.91
C ASP A 90 -15.51 5.37 3.57
N TRP A 91 -15.81 4.94 2.34
CA TRP A 91 -17.15 4.64 1.86
C TRP A 91 -17.21 3.26 1.24
N LEU A 92 -18.28 2.54 1.55
CA LEU A 92 -18.59 1.21 1.01
C LEU A 92 -19.89 1.26 0.22
N ILE A 93 -19.87 0.69 -0.98
CA ILE A 93 -21.06 0.39 -1.78
C ILE A 93 -21.54 -1.00 -1.38
N VAL A 94 -22.72 -1.09 -0.80
CA VAL A 94 -23.39 -2.35 -0.47
C VAL A 94 -24.42 -2.64 -1.56
N ARG A 95 -24.33 -3.81 -2.20
CA ARG A 95 -25.33 -4.34 -3.13
C ARG A 95 -26.21 -5.35 -2.41
N PHE A 96 -27.52 -5.26 -2.64
CA PHE A 96 -28.53 -6.13 -2.05
C PHE A 96 -29.09 -7.13 -3.08
N TYR A 97 -29.68 -8.23 -2.62
CA TYR A 97 -30.34 -9.21 -3.51
C TYR A 97 -31.65 -8.66 -4.07
N GLU A 98 -31.78 -8.69 -5.41
CA GLU A 98 -32.70 -7.87 -6.21
C GLU A 98 -34.21 -8.14 -6.02
N SER A 99 -34.60 -9.20 -5.29
CA SER A 99 -35.98 -9.69 -5.28
C SER A 99 -36.96 -8.88 -4.44
N SER A 100 -36.51 -7.99 -3.55
CA SER A 100 -37.41 -7.18 -2.69
C SER A 100 -36.82 -5.91 -2.04
N THR A 101 -35.61 -5.47 -2.40
CA THR A 101 -34.96 -4.36 -1.66
C THR A 101 -35.71 -3.04 -1.83
N THR A 102 -36.35 -2.58 -0.76
CA THR A 102 -36.94 -1.25 -0.68
C THR A 102 -35.93 -0.25 -0.07
N PRO A 103 -36.10 1.07 -0.27
CA PRO A 103 -35.33 2.08 0.45
C PRO A 103 -35.43 1.96 1.97
N GLN A 104 -36.55 1.40 2.47
CA GLN A 104 -36.71 1.04 3.88
C GLN A 104 -35.68 -0.03 4.30
N GLN A 105 -35.55 -1.14 3.57
CA GLN A 105 -34.58 -2.20 3.90
C GLN A 105 -33.11 -1.71 3.89
N MET A 106 -32.76 -0.78 3.00
CA MET A 106 -31.43 -0.14 3.00
C MET A 106 -31.23 0.73 4.27
N THR A 107 -32.28 1.43 4.72
CA THR A 107 -32.29 2.20 5.96
C THR A 107 -32.26 1.30 7.21
N ASP A 108 -32.92 0.14 7.13
CA ASP A 108 -32.92 -0.88 8.17
C ASP A 108 -31.53 -1.53 8.29
N PHE A 109 -30.80 -1.75 7.19
CA PHE A 109 -29.42 -2.24 7.20
C PHE A 109 -28.47 -1.28 7.93
N TYR A 110 -28.52 0.03 7.66
CA TYR A 110 -27.80 1.04 8.47
C TYR A 110 -28.14 0.91 9.96
N SER A 111 -29.42 0.73 10.27
CA SER A 111 -29.93 0.59 11.64
C SER A 111 -29.55 -0.73 12.32
N ARG A 112 -29.12 -1.77 11.58
CA ARG A 112 -28.57 -3.03 12.13
C ARG A 112 -27.09 -2.95 12.51
N TYR A 113 -26.36 -1.95 11.98
CA TYR A 113 -24.92 -1.80 12.19
C TYR A 113 -24.51 -0.37 12.62
N PRO A 114 -25.15 0.25 13.64
CA PRO A 114 -24.81 1.60 14.11
C PRO A 114 -23.39 1.72 14.68
N GLU A 115 -22.74 0.61 15.02
CA GLU A 115 -21.32 0.53 15.38
C GLU A 115 -20.38 0.77 14.19
N ALA A 116 -20.83 0.49 12.96
CA ALA A 116 -20.00 0.46 11.76
C ALA A 116 -19.97 1.78 10.97
N PHE A 117 -21.11 2.46 10.89
CA PHE A 117 -21.35 3.56 9.96
C PHE A 117 -21.58 4.88 10.69
N ASP A 118 -21.04 5.96 10.14
CA ASP A 118 -21.32 7.35 10.60
C ASP A 118 -22.41 8.03 9.75
N ALA A 119 -22.64 7.57 8.51
CA ALA A 119 -23.75 8.02 7.68
C ALA A 119 -24.17 6.96 6.64
N LEU A 120 -25.48 6.78 6.49
CA LEU A 120 -26.13 6.28 5.27
C LEU A 120 -26.55 7.50 4.44
N VAL A 121 -25.91 7.76 3.30
CA VAL A 121 -26.46 8.59 2.20
C VAL A 121 -25.79 8.19 0.88
N GLU A 122 -26.51 7.43 0.07
CA GLU A 122 -26.98 7.77 -1.28
C GLU A 122 -27.28 6.47 -2.05
N THR A 123 -28.49 6.33 -2.61
CA THR A 123 -28.77 5.29 -3.61
C THR A 123 -28.28 5.81 -4.97
N PRO A 124 -27.27 5.18 -5.60
CA PRO A 124 -26.81 5.61 -6.91
C PRO A 124 -27.96 5.47 -7.92
N ALA A 125 -28.32 6.55 -8.62
CA ALA A 125 -29.45 6.57 -9.55
C ALA A 125 -29.32 5.60 -10.76
N ALA A 126 -28.19 4.88 -10.86
CA ALA A 126 -27.91 3.86 -11.86
C ALA A 126 -27.87 2.42 -11.28
N GLY A 127 -28.23 2.22 -10.00
CA GLY A 127 -28.25 0.92 -9.32
C GLY A 127 -29.40 0.82 -8.32
N GLU A 128 -30.52 0.24 -8.74
CA GLU A 128 -31.78 0.15 -7.96
C GLU A 128 -31.65 -0.66 -6.65
N PHE A 129 -30.58 -1.45 -6.54
CA PHE A 129 -30.29 -2.35 -5.42
C PHE A 129 -28.93 -2.07 -4.76
N THR A 130 -28.40 -0.84 -4.89
CA THR A 130 -27.15 -0.43 -4.22
C THR A 130 -27.33 0.83 -3.38
N ALA A 131 -26.56 0.96 -2.29
CA ALA A 131 -26.48 2.18 -1.50
C ALA A 131 -25.06 2.41 -0.96
N ALA A 132 -24.69 3.68 -0.80
CA ALA A 132 -23.40 4.11 -0.27
C ALA A 132 -23.48 4.39 1.25
N TYR A 133 -22.53 3.83 2.00
CA TYR A 133 -22.42 3.94 3.45
C TYR A 133 -21.03 4.45 3.82
N ARG A 134 -20.95 5.48 4.66
CA ARG A 134 -19.66 5.96 5.19
C ARG A 134 -19.27 5.17 6.44
N LEU A 135 -18.10 4.53 6.42
CA LEU A 135 -17.52 3.89 7.59
C LEU A 135 -17.16 4.92 8.67
N ARG A 136 -17.25 4.47 9.92
CA ARG A 136 -16.67 5.16 11.06
C ARG A 136 -15.14 5.10 11.01
N GLN A 137 -14.47 6.24 11.14
CA GLN A 137 -13.00 6.32 11.11
C GLN A 137 -12.32 5.86 12.43
N GLU A 138 -13.08 5.25 13.33
CA GLU A 138 -12.68 4.81 14.67
C GLU A 138 -13.19 3.39 14.98
N LEU A 139 -13.23 2.48 14.00
CA LEU A 139 -13.53 1.08 14.29
C LEU A 139 -12.39 0.48 15.15
N PRO A 140 -12.69 -0.11 16.33
CA PRO A 140 -11.71 -0.83 17.12
C PRO A 140 -11.02 -1.92 16.31
N TYR A 141 -9.76 -2.22 16.64
CA TYR A 141 -8.97 -3.24 15.95
C TYR A 141 -9.70 -4.59 15.93
N GLY A 142 -9.83 -5.19 14.74
CA GLY A 142 -10.60 -6.42 14.51
C GLY A 142 -12.12 -6.26 14.40
N LEU A 143 -12.71 -5.11 14.77
CA LEU A 143 -14.16 -4.90 14.60
C LEU A 143 -14.53 -4.81 13.11
N PHE A 144 -13.67 -4.21 12.27
CA PHE A 144 -13.92 -4.15 10.83
C PHE A 144 -13.99 -5.55 10.20
N ASP A 145 -13.07 -6.45 10.54
CA ASP A 145 -13.07 -7.83 10.05
C ASP A 145 -14.30 -8.61 10.56
N ALA A 146 -14.68 -8.41 11.82
CA ALA A 146 -15.88 -9.00 12.41
C ALA A 146 -17.19 -8.46 11.79
N LEU A 147 -17.21 -7.18 11.38
CA LEU A 147 -18.31 -6.57 10.64
C LEU A 147 -18.38 -7.11 9.21
N LEU A 148 -17.25 -7.22 8.51
CA LEU A 148 -17.17 -7.82 7.18
C LEU A 148 -17.66 -9.27 7.20
N GLN A 149 -17.29 -10.05 8.20
CA GLN A 149 -17.82 -11.41 8.42
C GLN A 149 -19.33 -11.41 8.74
N ARG A 150 -19.85 -10.44 9.50
CA ARG A 150 -21.30 -10.31 9.72
C ARG A 150 -22.05 -9.90 8.47
N TRP A 151 -21.48 -9.08 7.58
CA TRP A 151 -22.08 -8.69 6.31
C TRP A 151 -22.02 -9.79 5.26
N ARG A 152 -20.92 -10.56 5.19
CA ARG A 152 -20.80 -11.77 4.37
C ARG A 152 -21.88 -12.81 4.68
N ASN A 153 -22.37 -12.83 5.93
CA ASN A 153 -23.43 -13.72 6.40
C ASN A 153 -24.81 -13.02 6.52
N ASP A 154 -24.96 -11.77 6.09
CA ASP A 154 -26.25 -11.07 6.08
C ASP A 154 -27.05 -11.48 4.82
N PRO A 155 -28.22 -12.12 4.96
CA PRO A 155 -28.98 -12.66 3.82
C PRO A 155 -29.55 -11.59 2.88
N GLN A 156 -29.47 -10.30 3.22
CA GLN A 156 -29.83 -9.21 2.32
C GLN A 156 -28.65 -8.74 1.47
N VAL A 157 -27.40 -8.96 1.89
CA VAL A 157 -26.19 -8.43 1.23
C VAL A 157 -25.66 -9.41 0.19
N HIS A 158 -25.66 -8.98 -1.08
CA HIS A 158 -25.02 -9.70 -2.18
C HIS A 158 -23.49 -9.53 -2.14
N SER A 159 -23.04 -8.29 -2.00
CA SER A 159 -21.61 -7.94 -2.08
C SER A 159 -21.33 -6.54 -1.56
N ILE A 160 -20.09 -6.28 -1.18
CA ILE A 160 -19.60 -4.96 -0.77
C ILE A 160 -18.37 -4.60 -1.61
N GLN A 161 -18.26 -3.34 -2.04
CA GLN A 161 -17.11 -2.79 -2.78
C GLN A 161 -16.69 -1.43 -2.16
N PRO A 162 -15.38 -1.13 -2.00
CA PRO A 162 -14.91 0.23 -1.69
C PRO A 162 -15.21 1.23 -2.82
N THR A 163 -15.23 2.53 -2.50
CA THR A 163 -15.41 3.58 -3.52
C THR A 163 -14.11 3.94 -4.24
N TRP A 164 -14.25 4.57 -5.41
CA TRP A 164 -13.14 5.12 -6.18
C TRP A 164 -13.01 6.63 -5.96
N ARG A 165 -11.80 7.12 -5.70
CA ARG A 165 -11.46 8.54 -5.79
C ARG A 165 -10.71 8.82 -7.09
N ILE A 166 -11.20 9.78 -7.84
CA ILE A 166 -10.65 10.24 -9.13
C ILE A 166 -10.72 11.76 -9.13
N GLU A 167 -9.58 12.45 -9.32
CA GLU A 167 -9.51 13.93 -9.31
C GLU A 167 -10.20 14.57 -8.07
N GLN A 168 -9.96 14.01 -6.88
CA GLN A 168 -10.59 14.38 -5.60
C GLN A 168 -12.13 14.22 -5.52
N LYS A 169 -12.78 13.60 -6.52
CA LYS A 169 -14.21 13.26 -6.48
C LYS A 169 -14.40 11.78 -6.15
N LEU A 170 -15.41 11.48 -5.34
CA LEU A 170 -15.82 10.11 -5.01
C LEU A 170 -16.80 9.56 -6.06
N TYR A 171 -16.63 8.28 -6.37
CA TYR A 171 -17.44 7.53 -7.32
C TYR A 171 -17.78 6.14 -6.78
N ALA A 172 -19.04 5.73 -6.96
CA ALA A 172 -19.43 4.34 -6.86
C ALA A 172 -19.06 3.63 -8.19
N PRO A 173 -18.23 2.57 -8.18
CA PRO A 173 -18.17 1.67 -9.34
C PRO A 173 -19.55 1.06 -9.60
N LEU A 174 -19.84 0.75 -10.87
CA LEU A 174 -21.06 0.05 -11.27
C LEU A 174 -20.68 -1.26 -11.99
N ASP A 175 -21.51 -2.28 -11.83
CA ASP A 175 -21.37 -3.58 -12.51
C ASP A 175 -21.80 -3.48 -13.99
N SER A 176 -21.40 -2.42 -14.69
CA SER A 176 -21.73 -2.13 -16.09
C SER A 176 -20.55 -1.51 -16.83
N ILE A 177 -20.43 -1.81 -18.11
CA ILE A 177 -19.51 -1.15 -19.04
C ILE A 177 -20.29 -0.45 -20.17
N GLU A 178 -19.72 0.64 -20.69
CA GLU A 178 -20.05 1.17 -22.01
C GLU A 178 -19.01 0.66 -23.01
N LEU A 179 -19.47 0.03 -24.09
CA LEU A 179 -18.63 -0.57 -25.12
C LEU A 179 -18.96 0.02 -26.49
N GLU A 180 -17.98 0.66 -27.10
CA GLU A 180 -18.05 1.16 -28.48
C GLU A 180 -17.30 0.21 -29.41
N TRP A 181 -17.97 -0.24 -30.47
CA TRP A 181 -17.44 -1.18 -31.45
C TRP A 181 -16.91 -0.46 -32.68
N LYS A 182 -15.82 -0.97 -33.27
CA LYS A 182 -15.39 -0.52 -34.60
C LYS A 182 -16.47 -0.87 -35.64
N THR A 183 -16.62 -0.03 -36.67
CA THR A 183 -17.78 -0.06 -37.58
C THR A 183 -17.93 -1.37 -38.36
N ALA A 184 -16.84 -2.08 -38.63
CA ALA A 184 -16.83 -3.37 -39.33
C ALA A 184 -17.22 -4.59 -38.46
N THR A 185 -17.37 -4.43 -37.13
CA THR A 185 -17.52 -5.58 -36.22
C THR A 185 -18.94 -6.18 -36.28
N ASN A 186 -19.04 -7.37 -36.89
CA ASN A 186 -20.29 -8.12 -37.05
C ASN A 186 -20.83 -8.68 -35.72
N GLN A 187 -22.14 -8.93 -35.64
CA GLN A 187 -22.82 -9.30 -34.38
C GLN A 187 -22.36 -10.65 -33.79
N GLN A 188 -21.89 -11.59 -34.61
CA GLN A 188 -21.38 -12.87 -34.13
C GLN A 188 -20.01 -12.72 -33.46
N ALA A 189 -19.11 -11.91 -34.03
CA ALA A 189 -17.85 -11.53 -33.41
C ALA A 189 -18.07 -10.80 -32.08
N ARG A 190 -19.01 -9.85 -32.03
CA ARG A 190 -19.38 -9.15 -30.77
C ARG A 190 -19.80 -10.15 -29.68
N ARG A 191 -20.76 -11.03 -29.98
CA ARG A 191 -21.26 -12.04 -29.02
C ARG A 191 -20.15 -13.00 -28.57
N ARG A 192 -19.22 -13.37 -29.46
CA ARG A 192 -18.07 -14.20 -29.10
C ARG A 192 -17.13 -13.49 -28.13
N LEU A 193 -16.72 -12.25 -28.44
CA LEU A 193 -15.82 -11.47 -27.59
C LEU A 193 -16.44 -11.25 -26.20
N LEU A 194 -17.73 -10.95 -26.15
CA LEU A 194 -18.46 -10.82 -24.88
C LEU A 194 -18.59 -12.14 -24.11
N ALA A 195 -18.64 -13.29 -24.78
CA ALA A 195 -18.57 -14.59 -24.10
C ALA A 195 -17.18 -14.84 -23.49
N GLU A 196 -16.12 -14.56 -24.25
CA GLU A 196 -14.72 -14.70 -23.82
C GLU A 196 -14.35 -13.71 -22.68
N ALA A 197 -14.95 -12.52 -22.68
CA ALA A 197 -14.84 -11.53 -21.60
C ALA A 197 -15.81 -11.76 -20.42
N GLU A 198 -16.66 -12.79 -20.47
CA GLU A 198 -17.72 -13.12 -19.47
C GLU A 198 -18.82 -12.04 -19.29
N ALA A 199 -19.00 -11.18 -20.31
CA ALA A 199 -19.84 -9.99 -20.31
C ALA A 199 -21.12 -10.17 -21.16
N LEU A 200 -21.90 -11.23 -20.91
CA LEU A 200 -23.12 -11.55 -21.68
C LEU A 200 -24.44 -11.06 -21.03
N GLN A 201 -24.40 -10.45 -19.85
CA GLN A 201 -25.62 -10.03 -19.14
C GLN A 201 -26.08 -8.62 -19.56
N GLY A 202 -27.40 -8.40 -19.54
CA GLY A 202 -27.98 -7.05 -19.63
C GLY A 202 -27.58 -6.20 -20.84
N ILE A 203 -27.33 -6.79 -22.01
CA ILE A 203 -26.90 -6.04 -23.20
C ILE A 203 -28.02 -5.12 -23.70
N VAL A 204 -27.81 -3.81 -23.61
CA VAL A 204 -28.72 -2.75 -24.08
C VAL A 204 -27.99 -1.87 -25.09
N ALA A 205 -28.38 -1.96 -26.37
CA ALA A 205 -27.88 -1.08 -27.41
C ALA A 205 -28.36 0.36 -27.16
N GLN A 206 -27.43 1.32 -27.03
CA GLN A 206 -27.76 2.74 -26.82
C GLN A 206 -27.70 3.55 -28.10
N ARG A 207 -26.73 3.25 -28.98
CA ARG A 207 -26.46 3.99 -30.22
C ARG A 207 -25.96 3.03 -31.30
N PRO A 208 -25.93 3.42 -32.59
CA PRO A 208 -25.21 2.67 -33.60
C PRO A 208 -23.76 2.41 -33.14
N HIS A 209 -23.40 1.14 -33.01
CA HIS A 209 -22.09 0.68 -32.51
C HIS A 209 -21.77 0.95 -31.03
N THR A 210 -22.70 1.42 -30.19
CA THR A 210 -22.49 1.55 -28.73
C THR A 210 -23.50 0.72 -27.94
N ASP A 211 -23.00 -0.27 -27.21
CA ASP A 211 -23.77 -1.15 -26.33
C ASP A 211 -23.40 -0.87 -24.86
N ARG A 212 -24.40 -0.74 -23.97
CA ARG A 212 -24.19 -0.86 -22.52
C ARG A 212 -24.39 -2.31 -22.13
N ILE A 213 -23.53 -2.82 -21.27
CA ILE A 213 -23.46 -4.24 -20.92
C ILE A 213 -23.32 -4.38 -19.41
N THR A 214 -24.06 -5.30 -18.80
CA THR A 214 -23.93 -5.65 -17.38
C THR A 214 -22.92 -6.78 -17.24
N VAL A 215 -22.05 -6.68 -16.23
CA VAL A 215 -21.03 -7.70 -15.93
C VAL A 215 -21.45 -8.44 -14.66
N ASP A 216 -21.17 -9.74 -14.59
CA ASP A 216 -21.39 -10.56 -13.40
C ASP A 216 -20.20 -10.37 -12.43
N PRO A 217 -20.36 -9.61 -11.33
CA PRO A 217 -19.24 -9.32 -10.44
C PRO A 217 -18.77 -10.57 -9.68
N CYS A 218 -19.59 -11.63 -9.58
CA CYS A 218 -19.16 -12.92 -9.03
C CYS A 218 -18.11 -13.63 -9.92
N ARG A 219 -17.95 -13.20 -11.17
CA ARG A 219 -16.93 -13.71 -12.11
C ARG A 219 -15.77 -12.74 -12.24
N ARG A 220 -16.07 -11.48 -12.57
CA ARG A 220 -15.08 -10.46 -12.95
C ARG A 220 -15.64 -9.06 -12.71
N MET A 221 -14.80 -8.15 -12.22
CA MET A 221 -15.20 -6.75 -12.01
C MET A 221 -15.38 -6.03 -13.35
N ALA A 222 -16.32 -5.08 -13.43
CA ALA A 222 -16.56 -4.31 -14.66
C ALA A 222 -15.30 -3.59 -15.19
N TRP A 223 -14.37 -3.17 -14.31
CA TRP A 223 -13.09 -2.58 -14.71
C TRP A 223 -12.12 -3.59 -15.33
N GLN A 224 -12.01 -4.80 -14.78
CA GLN A 224 -11.20 -5.89 -15.33
C GLN A 224 -11.74 -6.29 -16.72
N THR A 225 -13.07 -6.39 -16.86
CA THR A 225 -13.73 -6.65 -18.14
C THR A 225 -13.48 -5.54 -19.16
N ALA A 226 -13.54 -4.27 -18.76
CA ALA A 226 -13.23 -3.15 -19.65
C ALA A 226 -11.75 -3.13 -20.08
N ALA A 227 -10.81 -3.41 -19.17
CA ALA A 227 -9.38 -3.50 -19.46
C ALA A 227 -9.08 -4.63 -20.46
N LEU A 228 -9.67 -5.82 -20.29
CA LEU A 228 -9.53 -6.93 -21.26
C LEU A 228 -10.15 -6.61 -22.63
N LEU A 229 -11.31 -5.93 -22.66
CA LEU A 229 -12.01 -5.61 -23.91
C LEU A 229 -11.30 -4.49 -24.70
N VAL A 230 -10.63 -3.54 -24.05
CA VAL A 230 -10.00 -2.41 -24.76
C VAL A 230 -8.72 -2.80 -25.51
N GLU A 231 -8.14 -3.97 -25.20
CA GLU A 231 -7.00 -4.55 -25.94
C GLU A 231 -7.43 -5.22 -27.26
N ASP A 232 -8.71 -5.51 -27.47
CA ASP A 232 -9.19 -6.24 -28.65
C ASP A 232 -9.25 -5.41 -29.94
N LEU A 233 -8.95 -6.06 -31.06
CA LEU A 233 -8.88 -5.42 -32.37
C LEU A 233 -10.24 -4.90 -32.86
N TYR A 234 -11.37 -5.42 -32.39
CA TYR A 234 -12.73 -5.06 -32.81
C TYR A 234 -13.42 -4.01 -31.93
N VAL A 235 -12.89 -3.73 -30.73
CA VAL A 235 -13.38 -2.72 -29.80
C VAL A 235 -12.75 -1.37 -30.12
N ALA A 236 -13.54 -0.29 -30.12
CA ALA A 236 -13.06 1.09 -30.26
C ALA A 236 -12.80 1.74 -28.89
N ARG A 237 -13.67 1.47 -27.90
CA ARG A 237 -13.57 1.93 -26.52
C ARG A 237 -14.30 0.96 -25.59
N ALA A 238 -13.76 0.69 -24.41
CA ALA A 238 -14.46 0.04 -23.30
C ALA A 238 -14.24 0.84 -22.01
N VAL A 239 -15.30 1.34 -21.36
CA VAL A 239 -15.22 2.14 -20.13
C VAL A 239 -16.09 1.53 -19.04
N PRO A 240 -15.57 1.28 -17.82
CA PRO A 240 -16.41 0.90 -16.68
C PRO A 240 -17.25 2.11 -16.24
N LEU A 241 -18.56 1.89 -16.14
CA LEU A 241 -19.48 2.92 -15.68
C LEU A 241 -19.34 3.13 -14.17
N LYS A 242 -19.58 4.37 -13.74
CA LYS A 242 -19.45 4.82 -12.37
C LYS A 242 -20.47 5.93 -12.09
N SER A 243 -21.08 5.93 -10.92
CA SER A 243 -21.90 7.06 -10.46
C SER A 243 -21.04 8.00 -9.64
N PRO A 244 -21.11 9.33 -9.80
CA PRO A 244 -20.59 10.23 -8.78
C PRO A 244 -21.35 10.00 -7.47
N LEU A 245 -20.67 10.26 -6.34
CA LEU A 245 -21.27 10.29 -5.01
C LEU A 245 -21.19 11.72 -4.47
N ALA A 246 -22.32 12.25 -4.03
CA ALA A 246 -22.43 13.60 -3.51
C ALA A 246 -22.73 13.56 -2.00
N PRO A 247 -21.69 13.46 -1.13
CA PRO A 247 -21.91 13.34 0.30
C PRO A 247 -22.76 14.52 0.82
N PRO A 248 -23.71 14.27 1.75
CA PRO A 248 -24.67 15.27 2.22
C PRO A 248 -23.96 16.44 2.91
N VAL A 249 -22.89 16.10 3.64
CA VAL A 249 -21.97 16.98 4.34
C VAL A 249 -20.57 16.51 4.03
N GLU A 250 -19.71 17.41 3.58
CA GLU A 250 -18.26 17.24 3.53
C GLU A 250 -17.64 18.15 4.60
N ILE A 251 -16.74 17.60 5.40
CA ILE A 251 -16.01 18.36 6.43
C ILE A 251 -14.52 18.37 6.08
N ARG A 252 -13.92 19.55 6.05
CA ARG A 252 -12.48 19.74 5.88
C ARG A 252 -11.95 20.48 7.09
N PHE A 253 -11.21 19.79 7.94
CA PHE A 253 -10.42 20.40 8.99
C PHE A 253 -8.95 20.42 8.56
N GLN A 254 -8.32 21.59 8.64
CA GLN A 254 -6.94 21.81 8.22
C GLN A 254 -6.20 22.67 9.25
N LEU A 255 -4.97 22.30 9.57
CA LEU A 255 -3.97 23.19 10.17
C LEU A 255 -3.08 23.73 9.05
N ASP A 256 -2.63 24.98 9.16
CA ASP A 256 -1.60 25.55 8.27
C ASP A 256 -0.33 24.68 8.28
N ARG A 257 0.03 24.15 9.46
CA ARG A 257 1.16 23.26 9.70
C ARG A 257 0.78 22.21 10.77
N PRO A 258 0.88 20.90 10.51
CA PRO A 258 0.70 19.83 11.52
C PRO A 258 1.92 19.67 12.44
N GLY A 259 2.67 20.75 12.68
CA GLY A 259 3.84 20.75 13.55
C GLY A 259 4.38 22.15 13.76
N ALA A 260 4.85 22.41 14.98
CA ALA A 260 5.24 23.74 15.44
C ALA A 260 6.24 23.66 16.61
N VAL A 261 6.67 24.81 17.11
CA VAL A 261 7.42 24.94 18.37
C VAL A 261 6.45 25.24 19.52
N ALA A 262 6.80 24.83 20.75
CA ALA A 262 6.03 25.18 21.94
C ALA A 262 5.69 26.69 22.02
N GLY A 263 4.41 27.01 22.19
CA GLY A 263 3.85 28.36 22.22
C GLY A 263 3.62 29.04 20.86
N MET A 264 4.13 28.47 19.76
CA MET A 264 3.93 29.02 18.42
C MET A 264 2.44 28.92 17.99
N PRO A 265 1.87 29.97 17.37
CA PRO A 265 0.51 29.92 16.84
C PRO A 265 0.43 29.00 15.61
N MET A 266 -0.53 28.07 15.66
CA MET A 266 -0.93 27.22 14.53
C MET A 266 -2.34 27.63 14.08
N PRO A 267 -2.48 28.36 12.96
CA PRO A 267 -3.78 28.65 12.37
C PRO A 267 -4.50 27.37 11.94
N PHE A 268 -5.81 27.31 12.18
CA PHE A 268 -6.69 26.24 11.70
C PHE A 268 -7.89 26.80 10.94
N SER A 269 -8.43 25.96 10.05
CA SER A 269 -9.65 26.19 9.27
C SER A 269 -10.52 24.94 9.34
N LEU A 270 -11.77 25.10 9.80
CA LEU A 270 -12.83 24.10 9.70
C LEU A 270 -13.86 24.59 8.68
N GLU A 271 -13.89 23.95 7.52
CA GLU A 271 -14.89 24.18 6.47
C GLU A 271 -15.92 23.03 6.49
N ILE A 272 -17.20 23.37 6.61
CA ILE A 272 -18.33 22.42 6.50
C ILE A 272 -19.13 22.80 5.26
N LEU A 273 -19.02 21.97 4.23
CA LEU A 273 -19.79 22.06 2.99
C LEU A 273 -21.00 21.13 3.12
N PHE A 274 -22.19 21.61 2.79
CA PHE A 274 -23.41 20.79 2.81
C PHE A 274 -24.37 21.09 1.66
N ALA A 275 -25.15 20.07 1.29
CA ALA A 275 -26.10 20.13 0.18
C ALA A 275 -27.41 20.85 0.54
N LYS A 276 -28.13 21.34 -0.48
CA LYS A 276 -29.46 21.95 -0.29
C LYS A 276 -30.45 20.93 0.27
N GLY A 277 -31.06 21.24 1.41
CA GLY A 277 -31.98 20.35 2.13
C GLY A 277 -31.38 19.77 3.41
N ILE A 278 -30.06 19.83 3.57
CA ILE A 278 -29.39 19.57 4.85
C ILE A 278 -29.56 20.77 5.78
N LYS A 279 -29.74 20.49 7.08
CA LYS A 279 -29.62 21.47 8.16
C LYS A 279 -28.48 21.02 9.09
N ILE A 280 -27.49 21.89 9.32
CA ILE A 280 -26.50 21.68 10.37
C ILE A 280 -27.12 22.06 11.73
N ASP A 281 -26.93 21.22 12.73
CA ASP A 281 -27.52 21.37 14.06
C ASP A 281 -26.55 22.08 15.02
N ALA A 282 -27.09 22.93 15.91
CA ALA A 282 -26.31 23.76 16.84
C ALA A 282 -25.42 22.95 17.81
N ALA A 283 -25.73 21.67 18.00
CA ALA A 283 -24.86 20.71 18.68
C ALA A 283 -23.44 20.63 18.07
N THR A 284 -23.28 20.90 16.77
CA THR A 284 -21.98 21.02 16.09
C THR A 284 -21.07 22.06 16.73
N ILE A 285 -21.64 23.23 17.06
CA ILE A 285 -20.89 24.33 17.67
C ILE A 285 -20.73 24.09 19.17
N ALA A 286 -21.78 23.62 19.84
CA ALA A 286 -21.74 23.35 21.27
C ALA A 286 -20.76 22.22 21.67
N ASN A 287 -20.45 21.30 20.76
CA ASN A 287 -19.50 20.20 20.96
C ASN A 287 -18.21 20.37 20.15
N LEU A 288 -17.91 21.57 19.61
CA LEU A 288 -16.67 21.84 18.88
C LEU A 288 -15.47 21.85 19.85
N ASN A 289 -14.88 20.68 20.04
CA ASN A 289 -13.79 20.44 20.98
C ASN A 289 -12.47 20.21 20.23
N LEU A 290 -11.56 21.19 20.30
CA LEU A 290 -10.23 21.14 19.68
C LEU A 290 -9.11 20.78 20.70
N ASN A 291 -9.47 20.28 21.89
CA ASN A 291 -8.50 19.98 22.94
C ASN A 291 -7.61 18.79 22.53
N PRO A 292 -6.28 18.95 22.41
CA PRO A 292 -5.41 17.85 22.00
C PRO A 292 -5.38 16.71 23.02
N ARG A 293 -5.44 15.46 22.55
CA ARG A 293 -5.35 14.28 23.42
C ARG A 293 -3.95 14.20 24.07
N GLY A 294 -3.93 13.87 25.36
CA GLY A 294 -2.70 13.71 26.15
C GLY A 294 -2.15 14.99 26.79
N ILE A 295 -2.80 16.15 26.60
CA ILE A 295 -2.31 17.44 27.14
C ILE A 295 -3.22 17.95 28.27
N PHE A 296 -2.63 18.45 29.35
CA PHE A 296 -3.36 19.15 30.41
C PHE A 296 -3.91 20.50 29.90
N HIS A 297 -5.08 20.90 30.41
CA HIS A 297 -5.84 22.08 29.95
C HIS A 297 -5.10 23.42 30.06
N ASN A 298 -4.04 23.50 30.85
CA ASN A 298 -3.19 24.68 31.04
C ASN A 298 -1.97 24.73 30.08
N LEU A 299 -1.80 23.71 29.22
CA LEU A 299 -0.67 23.57 28.30
C LEU A 299 -1.08 23.68 26.82
N TYR A 300 -2.28 24.18 26.54
CA TYR A 300 -2.71 24.68 25.23
C TYR A 300 -3.63 25.90 25.37
N ASP A 301 -3.80 26.63 24.29
CA ASP A 301 -4.68 27.80 24.16
C ASP A 301 -5.37 27.74 22.79
N ILE A 302 -6.68 27.99 22.75
CA ILE A 302 -7.52 27.91 21.55
C ILE A 302 -8.29 29.21 21.43
N SER A 303 -7.98 29.96 20.38
CA SER A 303 -8.66 31.21 20.02
C SER A 303 -9.39 31.04 18.69
N PHE A 304 -10.57 31.65 18.56
CA PHE A 304 -11.35 31.69 17.33
C PHE A 304 -11.37 33.12 16.79
N ASP A 305 -11.24 33.29 15.47
CA ASP A 305 -11.18 34.62 14.84
C ASP A 305 -12.49 35.41 15.06
N HIS A 306 -13.60 34.70 15.20
CA HIS A 306 -14.94 35.22 15.47
C HIS A 306 -15.59 34.39 16.60
N PRO A 307 -16.45 34.99 17.45
CA PRO A 307 -17.16 34.24 18.47
C PRO A 307 -18.07 33.18 17.83
N LEU A 308 -18.03 31.96 18.35
CA LEU A 308 -18.79 30.82 17.82
C LEU A 308 -20.31 31.04 17.75
N SER A 309 -20.85 31.96 18.56
CA SER A 309 -22.26 32.40 18.53
C SER A 309 -22.65 33.22 17.30
N ALA A 310 -21.69 33.72 16.52
CA ALA A 310 -21.92 34.48 15.28
C ALA A 310 -21.90 33.61 14.00
N VAL A 311 -21.70 32.29 14.13
CA VAL A 311 -21.59 31.37 12.98
C VAL A 311 -22.99 31.03 12.43
N ASP A 312 -23.30 31.47 11.21
CA ASP A 312 -24.56 31.16 10.53
C ASP A 312 -24.58 29.71 10.00
N LEU A 313 -25.16 28.79 10.79
CA LEU A 313 -25.33 27.38 10.44
C LEU A 313 -26.35 27.12 9.31
N SER A 314 -27.03 28.14 8.79
CA SER A 314 -28.02 27.99 7.71
C SER A 314 -27.43 28.06 6.29
N ARG A 315 -26.15 28.44 6.15
CA ARG A 315 -25.49 28.66 4.85
C ARG A 315 -24.27 27.78 4.65
N SER A 316 -24.11 27.27 3.44
CA SER A 316 -22.97 26.45 3.00
C SER A 316 -22.04 27.32 2.13
N PRO A 317 -20.71 27.33 2.34
CA PRO A 317 -19.99 26.68 3.43
C PRO A 317 -20.10 27.43 4.76
N ILE A 318 -20.15 26.69 5.87
CA ILE A 318 -19.73 27.22 7.18
C ILE A 318 -18.20 27.21 7.21
N LYS A 319 -17.59 28.29 7.70
CA LYS A 319 -16.15 28.37 7.96
C LYS A 319 -15.91 28.83 9.39
N ILE A 320 -15.07 28.10 10.12
CA ILE A 320 -14.66 28.42 11.49
C ILE A 320 -13.14 28.41 11.52
N ASN A 321 -12.56 29.60 11.66
CA ASN A 321 -11.12 29.80 11.72
C ASN A 321 -10.68 30.15 13.14
N GLY A 322 -9.42 29.88 13.43
CA GLY A 322 -8.81 30.26 14.69
C GLY A 322 -7.34 29.93 14.76
N THR A 323 -6.76 30.09 15.96
CA THR A 323 -5.37 29.76 16.26
C THR A 323 -5.30 28.89 17.50
N LEU A 324 -4.65 27.73 17.34
CA LEU A 324 -4.24 26.83 18.42
C LEU A 324 -2.79 27.14 18.81
N ARG A 325 -2.49 27.17 20.11
CA ARG A 325 -1.13 27.11 20.66
C ARG A 325 -1.02 25.89 21.57
N ILE A 326 0.12 25.23 21.57
CA ILE A 326 0.44 24.15 22.51
C ILE A 326 1.78 24.49 23.17
N TYR A 327 1.86 24.48 24.49
CA TYR A 327 3.02 24.90 25.28
C TYR A 327 3.88 23.72 25.78
N ALA A 328 3.40 22.49 25.61
CA ALA A 328 4.16 21.27 25.89
C ALA A 328 4.78 20.69 24.60
N SER A 329 5.94 20.06 24.70
CA SER A 329 6.61 19.36 23.60
C SER A 329 6.26 17.88 23.57
N GLY A 330 5.99 17.34 22.39
CA GLY A 330 5.61 15.94 22.18
C GLY A 330 4.81 15.74 20.88
N ASP A 331 4.42 14.49 20.63
CA ASP A 331 3.50 14.12 19.56
C ASP A 331 2.07 13.99 20.12
N TYR A 332 1.13 14.73 19.54
CA TYR A 332 -0.25 14.86 20.01
C TYR A 332 -1.25 14.62 18.88
N GLN A 333 -2.53 14.48 19.22
CA GLN A 333 -3.61 14.31 18.25
C GLN A 333 -4.79 15.21 18.58
N LEU A 334 -5.25 15.99 17.59
CA LEU A 334 -6.57 16.63 17.66
C LEU A 334 -7.66 15.58 17.48
N PRO A 335 -8.74 15.64 18.27
CA PRO A 335 -9.84 14.68 18.20
C PRO A 335 -10.63 14.82 16.88
N ALA A 336 -11.25 13.72 16.47
CA ALA A 336 -12.24 13.71 15.41
C ALA A 336 -13.42 14.65 15.75
N LEU A 337 -13.60 15.72 14.96
CA LEU A 337 -14.58 16.77 15.24
C LEU A 337 -15.98 16.35 14.76
N PRO A 338 -17.00 16.34 15.64
CA PRO A 338 -18.35 15.92 15.27
C PRO A 338 -19.17 17.07 14.67
N VAL A 339 -19.71 16.85 13.47
CA VAL A 339 -20.74 17.69 12.87
C VAL A 339 -22.07 16.93 12.90
N TYR A 340 -23.07 17.56 13.47
CA TYR A 340 -24.43 17.03 13.60
C TYR A 340 -25.31 17.66 12.52
N TYR A 341 -26.03 16.85 11.75
CA TYR A 341 -26.92 17.34 10.70
C TYR A 341 -28.20 16.52 10.57
N THR A 342 -29.26 17.18 10.11
CA THR A 342 -30.52 16.54 9.74
C THR A 342 -30.70 16.65 8.21
N ASP A 343 -30.88 15.54 7.51
CA ASP A 343 -31.16 15.52 6.07
C ASP A 343 -32.67 15.54 5.80
N ARG A 344 -33.21 16.68 5.37
CA ARG A 344 -34.65 16.81 5.09
C ARG A 344 -35.08 16.21 3.74
N ARG A 345 -34.15 15.68 2.93
CA ARG A 345 -34.44 15.08 1.62
C ARG A 345 -35.00 13.66 1.75
N THR A 346 -34.62 12.93 2.80
CA THR A 346 -35.04 11.54 3.06
C THR A 346 -36.41 11.45 3.76
N GLY A 347 -36.90 12.57 4.31
CA GLY A 347 -38.15 12.63 5.07
C GLY A 347 -38.02 12.25 6.56
N ASP A 348 -36.90 11.64 6.98
CA ASP A 348 -36.65 11.37 8.40
C ASP A 348 -35.96 12.58 9.07
N ALA A 349 -36.39 12.91 10.28
CA ALA A 349 -35.97 14.12 10.99
C ALA A 349 -34.88 13.87 12.05
N ARG A 350 -34.17 12.74 11.96
CA ARG A 350 -33.14 12.33 12.91
C ARG A 350 -31.81 13.04 12.66
N PRO A 351 -31.12 13.53 13.71
CA PRO A 351 -29.77 14.05 13.58
C PRO A 351 -28.76 12.91 13.39
N VAL A 352 -27.99 12.98 12.31
CA VAL A 352 -26.85 12.11 11.97
C VAL A 352 -25.57 12.80 12.42
N THR A 353 -24.54 12.03 12.82
CA THR A 353 -23.25 12.57 13.28
C THR A 353 -22.12 12.09 12.38
N ILE A 354 -21.50 13.03 11.68
CA ILE A 354 -20.37 12.81 10.77
C ILE A 354 -19.11 13.44 11.37
N ARG A 355 -17.95 12.77 11.23
CA ARG A 355 -16.69 13.19 11.86
C ARG A 355 -15.59 13.54 10.85
N THR A 356 -14.66 14.39 11.29
CA THR A 356 -13.34 14.56 10.65
C THR A 356 -12.41 13.41 11.06
N ALA A 357 -11.34 13.20 10.28
CA ALA A 357 -10.20 12.42 10.74
C ALA A 357 -9.52 13.09 11.95
N TYR A 358 -8.71 12.32 12.67
CA TYR A 358 -7.73 12.82 13.62
C TYR A 358 -6.63 13.56 12.87
N VAL A 359 -6.13 14.67 13.44
CA VAL A 359 -4.95 15.36 12.91
C VAL A 359 -3.80 15.23 13.91
N PRO A 360 -2.70 14.55 13.56
CA PRO A 360 -1.51 14.55 14.39
C PRO A 360 -0.85 15.93 14.39
N ILE A 361 -0.33 16.34 15.55
CA ILE A 361 0.47 17.56 15.72
C ILE A 361 1.77 17.17 16.41
N ARG A 362 2.90 17.56 15.83
CA ARG A 362 4.22 17.43 16.47
C ARG A 362 4.71 18.76 17.02
N ILE A 363 4.87 18.88 18.33
CA ILE A 363 5.39 20.08 18.99
C ILE A 363 6.83 19.86 19.43
N ALA A 364 7.76 20.59 18.82
CA ALA A 364 9.16 20.62 19.21
C ALA A 364 9.36 21.55 20.42
N SER A 365 10.22 21.14 21.35
CA SER A 365 10.89 22.07 22.27
C SER A 365 11.98 22.84 21.52
N MET A 366 12.30 24.05 21.98
CA MET A 366 13.58 24.69 21.72
C MET A 366 14.37 24.69 23.01
N ILE A 367 15.60 24.19 22.96
CA ILE A 367 16.57 24.33 24.05
C ILE A 367 17.37 25.61 23.75
N PRO A 368 17.32 26.65 24.59
CA PRO A 368 18.07 27.89 24.36
C PRO A 368 19.55 27.68 24.72
N GLU A 369 20.43 27.72 23.72
CA GLU A 369 21.89 27.75 23.93
C GLU A 369 22.39 29.16 24.33
N GLY A 370 21.58 30.19 24.12
CA GLY A 370 21.86 31.59 24.48
C GLY A 370 20.58 32.42 24.60
N SER A 371 20.70 33.68 25.01
CA SER A 371 19.55 34.54 25.35
C SER A 371 18.77 35.10 24.16
N GLU A 372 19.32 35.05 22.93
CA GLU A 372 18.71 35.69 21.74
C GLU A 372 18.73 34.82 20.46
N ASP A 373 19.29 33.60 20.46
CA ASP A 373 19.35 32.74 19.27
C ASP A 373 18.52 31.46 19.47
N TYR A 374 17.63 31.19 18.51
CA TYR A 374 16.61 30.14 18.58
C TYR A 374 16.69 29.27 17.31
N ARG A 375 17.12 28.01 17.47
CA ARG A 375 17.21 27.06 16.36
C ARG A 375 16.53 25.74 16.70
N LEU A 376 15.78 25.22 15.72
CA LEU A 376 15.38 23.81 15.69
C LEU A 376 16.63 22.96 15.47
N GLN A 377 17.05 22.21 16.49
CA GLN A 377 17.99 21.11 16.32
C GLN A 377 17.30 19.95 15.58
N VAL A 378 17.18 20.08 14.26
CA VAL A 378 17.14 18.91 13.38
C VAL A 378 18.53 18.27 13.47
N ALA A 379 18.59 16.95 13.69
CA ALA A 379 19.85 16.21 13.77
C ALA A 379 20.73 16.57 12.56
N ALA A 380 21.95 17.05 12.82
CA ALA A 380 22.80 17.64 11.80
C ALA A 380 23.05 16.61 10.68
N PRO A 381 22.79 16.93 9.40
CA PRO A 381 23.03 16.00 8.30
C PRO A 381 24.51 15.64 8.29
N VAL A 382 24.79 14.33 8.42
CA VAL A 382 26.16 13.80 8.52
C VAL A 382 27.02 14.41 7.42
N PRO A 383 28.15 15.07 7.76
CA PRO A 383 28.92 15.82 6.79
C PRO A 383 29.46 14.89 5.71
N ILE A 384 28.92 15.01 4.49
CA ILE A 384 29.35 14.23 3.34
C ILE A 384 30.84 14.53 3.11
N PRO A 385 31.75 13.54 3.21
CA PRO A 385 33.18 13.80 3.17
C PRO A 385 33.61 14.30 1.79
N THR A 386 33.94 15.59 1.71
CA THR A 386 34.42 16.26 0.49
C THR A 386 35.87 15.86 0.19
N VAL A 387 36.05 14.66 -0.35
CA VAL A 387 37.34 14.13 -0.81
C VAL A 387 37.80 14.86 -2.07
N ALA A 388 38.49 15.98 -1.89
CA ALA A 388 39.21 16.69 -2.94
C ALA A 388 40.59 16.04 -3.18
N ASP A 389 40.61 14.84 -3.78
CA ASP A 389 41.84 14.09 -4.07
C ASP A 389 42.32 14.29 -5.53
N PRO A 390 43.47 14.96 -5.77
CA PRO A 390 44.00 15.16 -7.12
C PRO A 390 44.42 13.86 -7.84
N GLU A 391 44.61 12.73 -7.15
CA GLU A 391 44.84 11.43 -7.81
C GLU A 391 43.64 10.95 -8.64
N GLN A 392 42.42 11.37 -8.29
CA GLN A 392 41.19 10.87 -8.89
C GLN A 392 41.17 11.08 -10.42
N SER A 393 41.79 12.15 -10.90
CA SER A 393 41.97 12.47 -12.33
C SER A 393 42.75 11.38 -13.10
N ARG A 394 43.86 10.90 -12.54
CA ARG A 394 44.71 9.84 -13.14
C ARG A 394 44.08 8.46 -12.99
N ARG A 395 43.32 8.24 -11.91
CA ARG A 395 42.53 7.02 -11.71
C ARG A 395 41.38 6.94 -12.73
N LEU A 396 40.68 8.04 -13.03
CA LEU A 396 39.62 8.09 -14.05
C LEU A 396 40.10 7.68 -15.45
N GLN A 397 41.23 8.22 -15.92
CA GLN A 397 41.76 7.88 -17.25
C GLN A 397 42.07 6.38 -17.38
N ARG A 398 42.65 5.76 -16.34
CA ARG A 398 42.87 4.31 -16.29
C ARG A 398 41.56 3.53 -16.24
N ALA A 399 40.60 3.98 -15.43
CA ALA A 399 39.27 3.36 -15.33
C ALA A 399 38.51 3.35 -16.67
N VAL A 400 38.57 4.44 -17.45
CA VAL A 400 37.97 4.51 -18.80
C VAL A 400 38.63 3.52 -19.77
N THR A 401 39.96 3.38 -19.74
CA THR A 401 40.63 2.36 -20.58
C THR A 401 40.31 0.92 -20.16
N LEU A 402 40.14 0.67 -18.86
CA LEU A 402 39.75 -0.64 -18.34
C LEU A 402 38.27 -0.96 -18.61
N SER A 403 37.36 0.02 -18.52
CA SER A 403 35.94 -0.21 -18.80
C SER A 403 35.68 -0.52 -20.27
N ALA A 404 36.42 0.09 -21.21
CA ALA A 404 36.36 -0.27 -22.63
C ALA A 404 36.76 -1.73 -22.90
N ILE A 405 37.78 -2.25 -22.20
CA ILE A 405 38.19 -3.66 -22.28
C ILE A 405 37.16 -4.56 -21.58
N GLY A 406 36.65 -4.14 -20.42
CA GLY A 406 35.61 -4.85 -19.67
C GLY A 406 34.30 -5.00 -20.45
N LEU A 407 33.89 -3.98 -21.22
CA LEU A 407 32.68 -4.02 -22.06
C LEU A 407 32.82 -5.03 -23.21
N LEU A 408 34.01 -5.16 -23.79
CA LEU A 408 34.31 -6.16 -24.83
C LEU A 408 34.37 -7.59 -24.27
N LEU A 409 34.81 -7.77 -23.02
CA LEU A 409 34.73 -9.03 -22.29
C LEU A 409 33.29 -9.37 -21.85
N LEU A 410 32.48 -8.37 -21.50
CA LEU A 410 31.07 -8.52 -21.12
C LEU A 410 30.23 -9.16 -22.24
N VAL A 411 30.40 -8.71 -23.48
CA VAL A 411 29.70 -9.26 -24.66
C VAL A 411 30.10 -10.72 -24.95
N LEU A 412 31.32 -11.14 -24.55
CA LEU A 412 31.73 -12.55 -24.62
C LEU A 412 31.18 -13.35 -23.43
N GLY A 413 31.09 -12.75 -22.25
CA GLY A 413 30.56 -13.37 -21.03
C GLY A 413 29.04 -13.62 -21.06
N THR A 414 28.25 -12.74 -21.68
CA THR A 414 26.79 -12.92 -21.81
C THR A 414 26.43 -14.14 -22.66
N ILE A 415 27.23 -14.44 -23.69
CA ILE A 415 27.08 -15.66 -24.51
C ILE A 415 27.39 -16.93 -23.70
N ALA A 416 28.22 -16.84 -22.65
CA ALA A 416 28.54 -17.97 -21.77
C ALA A 416 27.48 -18.21 -20.67
N TRP A 417 27.01 -17.18 -19.95
CA TRP A 417 25.98 -17.36 -18.88
C TRP A 417 24.62 -17.82 -19.44
N LEU A 418 24.28 -17.54 -20.71
CA LEU A 418 23.08 -18.12 -21.34
C LEU A 418 23.05 -19.66 -21.39
N ARG A 419 24.13 -20.35 -20.98
CA ARG A 419 24.21 -21.82 -20.84
C ARG A 419 24.27 -22.33 -19.40
N THR A 420 24.14 -21.47 -18.38
CA THR A 420 24.26 -21.81 -16.94
C THR A 420 23.18 -21.17 -16.07
N SER A 421 21.94 -21.09 -16.56
CA SER A 421 20.80 -20.45 -15.90
C SER A 421 20.21 -21.18 -14.68
N SER A 422 20.89 -22.19 -14.13
CA SER A 422 20.53 -22.87 -12.87
C SER A 422 21.29 -22.36 -11.63
N GLY A 423 22.48 -21.76 -11.81
CA GLY A 423 23.37 -21.40 -10.69
C GLY A 423 23.26 -19.98 -10.17
N ARG A 424 22.19 -19.25 -10.50
CA ARG A 424 22.13 -17.78 -10.30
C ARG A 424 21.37 -17.33 -9.05
N ALA A 425 20.27 -18.00 -8.71
CA ALA A 425 19.44 -17.68 -7.53
C ALA A 425 20.27 -17.80 -6.24
N SER A 426 20.88 -18.96 -6.04
CA SER A 426 21.77 -19.29 -4.91
C SER A 426 22.85 -18.23 -4.63
N LYS A 427 23.32 -17.46 -5.63
CA LYS A 427 24.38 -16.46 -5.39
C LYS A 427 23.85 -15.13 -4.82
N ALA A 428 22.58 -14.78 -5.02
CA ALA A 428 21.96 -13.66 -4.31
C ALA A 428 21.64 -14.07 -2.86
N GLU A 429 20.98 -15.22 -2.72
CA GLU A 429 20.58 -15.85 -1.47
C GLU A 429 21.76 -16.02 -0.49
N ASN A 430 22.91 -16.54 -0.95
CA ASN A 430 24.13 -16.62 -0.14
C ASN A 430 24.67 -15.25 0.32
N MET A 431 24.49 -14.18 -0.47
CA MET A 431 24.99 -12.83 -0.09
C MET A 431 24.09 -12.18 0.96
N ASP A 432 22.78 -12.30 0.82
CA ASP A 432 21.83 -11.77 1.81
C ASP A 432 21.92 -12.55 3.12
N GLN A 433 22.18 -13.86 3.07
CA GLN A 433 22.46 -14.68 4.25
C GLN A 433 23.76 -14.26 4.96
N SER A 434 24.90 -14.09 4.25
CA SER A 434 26.14 -13.63 4.89
C SER A 434 25.98 -12.28 5.60
N ARG A 435 25.19 -11.37 5.01
CA ARG A 435 24.88 -10.06 5.62
C ARG A 435 24.02 -10.19 6.89
N LEU A 436 23.08 -11.14 6.93
CA LEU A 436 22.30 -11.44 8.14
C LEU A 436 23.18 -12.03 9.25
N GLU A 437 24.12 -12.92 8.90
CA GLU A 437 25.09 -13.52 9.83
C GLU A 437 26.06 -12.47 10.41
N GLU A 438 26.56 -11.53 9.59
CA GLU A 438 27.37 -10.39 10.06
C GLU A 438 26.60 -9.48 11.05
N ARG A 439 25.34 -9.14 10.74
CA ARG A 439 24.50 -8.34 11.65
C ARG A 439 24.16 -9.07 12.94
N HIS A 440 23.85 -10.36 12.88
CA HIS A 440 23.65 -11.20 14.06
C HIS A 440 24.89 -11.16 14.97
N ALA A 441 26.10 -11.33 14.40
CA ALA A 441 27.35 -11.32 15.17
C ALA A 441 27.62 -9.96 15.84
N ALA A 442 27.38 -8.85 15.14
CA ALA A 442 27.52 -7.50 15.70
C ALA A 442 26.52 -7.24 16.84
N LEU A 443 25.24 -7.58 16.64
CA LEU A 443 24.19 -7.38 17.64
C LEU A 443 24.41 -8.28 18.88
N ALA A 444 24.78 -9.55 18.68
CA ALA A 444 25.11 -10.48 19.76
C ALA A 444 26.37 -10.09 20.55
N HIS A 445 27.26 -9.27 19.97
CA HIS A 445 28.38 -8.66 20.70
C HIS A 445 27.88 -7.48 21.56
N LYS A 446 27.11 -6.54 20.99
CA LYS A 446 26.56 -5.38 21.73
C LYS A 446 25.64 -5.78 22.89
N LEU A 447 24.85 -6.84 22.72
CA LEU A 447 23.97 -7.36 23.77
C LEU A 447 24.70 -7.93 24.99
N LYS A 448 26.01 -8.20 24.88
CA LYS A 448 26.86 -8.70 25.98
C LYS A 448 27.64 -7.59 26.70
N SER A 449 27.40 -6.33 26.33
CA SER A 449 27.92 -5.16 27.05
C SER A 449 27.31 -5.06 28.45
N ASP A 450 28.06 -4.51 29.40
CA ASP A 450 27.57 -4.28 30.76
C ASP A 450 26.49 -3.17 30.75
N PRO A 451 25.26 -3.42 31.27
CA PRO A 451 24.22 -2.40 31.37
C PRO A 451 24.62 -1.19 32.24
N HIS A 452 25.68 -1.26 33.04
CA HIS A 452 26.29 -0.10 33.71
C HIS A 452 27.09 0.80 32.76
N THR A 453 27.67 0.25 31.68
CA THR A 453 28.53 1.01 30.75
C THR A 453 27.79 1.68 29.60
N LEU A 454 26.59 1.20 29.25
CA LEU A 454 25.79 1.72 28.14
C LEU A 454 25.22 3.12 28.45
N GLN A 455 25.59 4.10 27.63
CA GLN A 455 25.03 5.45 27.60
C GLN A 455 23.77 5.50 26.72
N LEU A 456 23.03 6.62 26.73
CA LEU A 456 21.79 6.78 25.95
C LEU A 456 22.02 6.58 24.44
N ASP A 457 23.15 7.03 23.91
CA ASP A 457 23.52 6.84 22.51
C ASP A 457 23.68 5.36 22.15
N ASP A 458 24.28 4.54 23.03
CA ASP A 458 24.43 3.09 22.83
C ASP A 458 23.06 2.37 22.81
N TRP A 459 22.09 2.85 23.59
CA TRP A 459 20.71 2.33 23.56
C TRP A 459 19.98 2.70 22.27
N SER A 460 20.22 3.90 21.74
CA SER A 460 19.69 4.35 20.45
C SER A 460 20.29 3.55 19.29
N GLU A 461 21.61 3.31 19.31
CA GLU A 461 22.30 2.49 18.32
C GLU A 461 21.83 1.02 18.39
N LEU A 462 21.68 0.45 19.59
CA LEU A 462 21.14 -0.91 19.80
C LEU A 462 19.70 -1.06 19.26
N GLY A 463 18.85 -0.05 19.47
CA GLY A 463 17.50 -0.02 18.90
C GLY A 463 17.52 0.00 17.38
N GLY A 464 18.39 0.83 16.78
CA GLY A 464 18.60 0.92 15.34
C GLY A 464 19.13 -0.39 14.73
N ASP A 465 20.13 -1.01 15.35
CA ASP A 465 20.69 -2.29 14.92
C ASP A 465 19.67 -3.43 15.01
N LEU A 466 18.83 -3.46 16.05
CA LEU A 466 17.76 -4.44 16.18
C LEU A 466 16.66 -4.24 15.12
N GLN A 467 16.25 -3.00 14.83
CA GLN A 467 15.35 -2.70 13.70
C GLN A 467 15.98 -3.11 12.36
N ALA A 468 17.27 -2.83 12.16
CA ALA A 468 18.00 -3.21 10.95
C ALA A 468 18.16 -4.74 10.79
N PHE A 469 18.36 -5.47 11.89
CA PHE A 469 18.39 -6.94 11.87
C PHE A 469 17.01 -7.53 11.55
N LEU A 470 15.94 -7.07 12.22
CA LEU A 470 14.58 -7.54 11.98
C LEU A 470 14.08 -7.23 10.57
N ALA A 471 14.50 -6.10 9.99
CA ALA A 471 14.18 -5.74 8.61
C ALA A 471 14.87 -6.64 7.58
N ASP A 472 16.18 -6.89 7.74
CA ASP A 472 16.92 -7.82 6.87
C ASP A 472 16.37 -9.26 7.01
N TYR A 473 16.03 -9.71 8.22
CA TYR A 473 15.39 -11.02 8.49
C TYR A 473 14.04 -11.17 7.74
N ALA A 474 13.28 -10.09 7.61
CA ALA A 474 12.00 -10.06 6.89
C ALA A 474 12.11 -9.69 5.40
N GLY A 475 13.33 -9.54 4.87
CA GLY A 475 13.56 -9.16 3.47
C GLY A 475 13.10 -7.73 3.11
N LEU A 476 12.94 -6.85 4.11
CA LEU A 476 12.48 -5.47 3.88
C LEU A 476 13.62 -4.60 3.34
N SER A 477 13.26 -3.64 2.47
CA SER A 477 14.21 -2.67 1.92
C SER A 477 14.80 -1.77 3.01
N ALA A 478 16.11 -1.50 2.93
CA ALA A 478 16.83 -0.63 3.85
C ALA A 478 16.30 0.81 3.95
N ALA A 479 15.46 1.26 2.99
CA ALA A 479 14.75 2.55 3.06
C ALA A 479 13.57 2.56 4.06
N ILE A 480 13.22 1.42 4.65
CA ILE A 480 11.98 1.20 5.43
C ILE A 480 12.29 0.95 6.92
N THR A 481 13.57 0.93 7.32
CA THR A 481 14.02 0.58 8.69
C THR A 481 13.79 1.67 9.73
N GLY A 482 13.37 2.87 9.35
CA GLY A 482 13.16 3.99 10.26
C GLY A 482 11.73 4.09 10.81
N GLY A 483 11.63 4.50 12.08
CA GLY A 483 10.40 4.83 12.79
C GLY A 483 10.36 4.26 14.21
N SER A 484 9.32 4.61 14.99
CA SER A 484 9.07 3.93 16.27
C SER A 484 8.52 2.52 16.05
N HIS A 485 8.62 1.68 17.08
CA HIS A 485 8.17 0.29 17.11
C HIS A 485 6.71 0.13 16.61
N GLY A 486 5.83 1.06 16.98
CA GLY A 486 4.43 1.08 16.54
C GLY A 486 4.23 1.33 15.04
N SER A 487 5.20 1.96 14.37
CA SER A 487 5.20 2.18 12.91
C SER A 487 6.01 1.12 12.13
N PHE A 488 6.96 0.48 12.80
CA PHE A 488 7.89 -0.50 12.23
C PHE A 488 7.33 -1.93 12.31
N LEU A 489 6.92 -2.39 13.49
CA LEU A 489 6.49 -3.78 13.73
C LEU A 489 5.31 -4.26 12.87
N PRO A 490 4.29 -3.44 12.52
CA PRO A 490 3.22 -3.88 11.63
C PRO A 490 3.72 -4.35 10.24
N ARG A 491 4.90 -3.90 9.81
CA ARG A 491 5.54 -4.28 8.53
C ARG A 491 6.19 -5.67 8.56
N LEU A 492 6.32 -6.28 9.74
CA LEU A 492 6.97 -7.58 9.95
C LEU A 492 5.97 -8.72 10.22
N LYS A 493 4.66 -8.41 10.19
CA LYS A 493 3.57 -9.32 10.61
C LYS A 493 3.57 -10.66 9.87
N ASP A 494 3.92 -10.66 8.59
CA ASP A 494 3.86 -11.85 7.74
C ASP A 494 5.19 -12.65 7.77
N SER A 495 6.20 -12.19 8.52
CA SER A 495 7.52 -12.83 8.64
C SER A 495 7.79 -13.40 10.04
N LEU A 496 7.37 -12.68 11.09
CA LEU A 496 7.54 -13.08 12.49
C LEU A 496 6.37 -13.92 12.99
N SER A 497 6.61 -14.81 13.97
CA SER A 497 5.52 -15.45 14.72
C SER A 497 4.91 -14.51 15.77
N ASP A 498 3.71 -14.82 16.28
CA ASP A 498 3.08 -14.07 17.38
C ASP A 498 3.92 -14.04 18.67
N ASN A 499 4.91 -14.94 18.83
CA ASN A 499 5.86 -14.88 19.94
C ASN A 499 6.99 -13.89 19.66
N GLU A 500 7.66 -14.05 18.53
CA GLU A 500 8.73 -13.16 18.04
C GLU A 500 8.24 -11.70 17.97
N MET A 501 7.01 -11.48 17.49
CA MET A 501 6.37 -10.16 17.41
C MET A 501 6.13 -9.54 18.80
N ARG A 502 5.74 -10.33 19.81
CA ARG A 502 5.57 -9.85 21.19
C ARG A 502 6.91 -9.58 21.89
N GLN A 503 7.93 -10.39 21.61
CA GLN A 503 9.29 -10.17 22.09
C GLN A 503 9.88 -8.89 21.46
N ALA A 504 9.86 -8.77 20.13
CA ALA A 504 10.32 -7.59 19.39
C ALA A 504 9.58 -6.31 19.81
N LYS A 505 8.27 -6.41 20.07
CA LYS A 505 7.51 -5.30 20.67
C LYS A 505 8.05 -4.91 22.04
N THR A 506 8.17 -5.86 22.97
CA THR A 506 8.60 -5.56 24.35
C THR A 506 10.00 -4.96 24.38
N VAL A 507 10.93 -5.48 23.58
CA VAL A 507 12.30 -4.97 23.48
C VAL A 507 12.34 -3.57 22.87
N LEU A 508 11.77 -3.35 21.68
CA LEU A 508 11.83 -2.03 21.02
C LEU A 508 11.05 -0.96 21.80
N GLN A 509 9.87 -1.30 22.34
CA GLN A 509 9.10 -0.38 23.19
C GLN A 509 9.85 -0.06 24.49
N GLY A 510 10.59 -1.02 25.07
CA GLY A 510 11.41 -0.81 26.25
C GLY A 510 12.63 0.08 25.99
N ILE A 511 13.33 -0.11 24.86
CA ILE A 511 14.43 0.76 24.43
C ILE A 511 13.92 2.19 24.21
N GLU A 512 12.80 2.38 23.51
CA GLU A 512 12.17 3.69 23.35
C GLU A 512 11.76 4.33 24.68
N HIS A 513 11.32 3.53 25.67
CA HIS A 513 10.98 4.03 26.99
C HIS A 513 12.21 4.46 27.80
N LEU A 514 13.32 3.70 27.73
CA LEU A 514 14.61 4.10 28.32
C LEU A 514 15.15 5.39 27.70
N LEU A 515 15.01 5.57 26.38
CA LEU A 515 15.42 6.78 25.67
C LEU A 515 14.54 8.01 25.98
N ALA A 516 13.34 7.79 26.52
CA ALA A 516 12.38 8.84 26.87
C ALA A 516 12.32 9.16 28.39
N ALA A 517 13.17 8.53 29.22
CA ALA A 517 13.13 8.67 30.67
C ALA A 517 14.38 9.37 31.23
N ASP A 518 14.17 10.44 32.00
CA ASP A 518 15.26 11.19 32.68
C ASP A 518 16.07 10.33 33.68
N HIS A 519 15.52 9.21 34.14
CA HIS A 519 16.13 8.31 35.12
C HIS A 519 16.09 6.87 34.61
N LEU A 520 17.26 6.22 34.62
CA LEU A 520 17.50 4.95 33.93
C LEU A 520 17.65 3.81 34.95
N ASP A 521 16.60 3.01 35.11
CA ASP A 521 16.58 1.85 36.00
C ASP A 521 17.48 0.71 35.47
N LEU A 522 18.42 0.29 36.32
CA LEU A 522 19.40 -0.76 36.03
C LEU A 522 18.75 -2.14 35.83
N GLU A 523 17.68 -2.46 36.57
CA GLU A 523 17.01 -3.76 36.43
C GLU A 523 16.23 -3.82 35.11
N GLN A 524 15.61 -2.71 34.70
CA GLN A 524 14.96 -2.58 33.39
C GLN A 524 15.96 -2.71 32.24
N ARG A 525 17.10 -1.99 32.32
CA ARG A 525 18.22 -2.13 31.36
C ARG A 525 18.66 -3.58 31.22
N ARG A 526 18.95 -4.25 32.35
CA ARG A 526 19.41 -5.65 32.36
C ARG A 526 18.36 -6.61 31.80
N SER A 527 17.08 -6.40 32.14
CA SER A 527 15.96 -7.19 31.62
C SER A 527 15.81 -7.05 30.11
N LEU A 528 15.99 -5.85 29.56
CA LEU A 528 15.88 -5.59 28.11
C LEU A 528 17.03 -6.22 27.31
N LEU A 529 18.27 -6.21 27.81
CA LEU A 529 19.37 -6.95 27.16
C LEU A 529 19.09 -8.46 27.09
N VAL A 530 18.61 -9.05 28.18
CA VAL A 530 18.27 -10.49 28.23
C VAL A 530 17.11 -10.83 27.29
N GLN A 531 16.07 -10.00 27.23
CA GLN A 531 14.96 -10.19 26.30
C GLN A 531 15.38 -10.04 24.83
N ALA A 532 16.31 -9.13 24.53
CA ALA A 532 16.87 -8.96 23.20
C ALA A 532 17.80 -10.12 22.79
N GLU A 533 18.62 -10.64 23.71
CA GLU A 533 19.43 -11.85 23.48
C GLU A 533 18.54 -13.08 23.24
N GLN A 534 17.44 -13.23 23.99
CA GLN A 534 16.48 -14.31 23.77
C GLN A 534 15.77 -14.19 22.40
N LEU A 535 15.30 -13.00 22.03
CA LEU A 535 14.70 -12.75 20.70
C LEU A 535 15.68 -13.10 19.57
N LEU A 536 16.96 -12.72 19.71
CA LEU A 536 18.00 -12.99 18.73
C LEU A 536 18.29 -14.50 18.60
N ALA A 537 18.28 -15.23 19.72
CA ALA A 537 18.43 -16.69 19.74
C ALA A 537 17.24 -17.41 19.10
N ASP A 538 15.99 -17.05 19.47
CA ASP A 538 14.77 -17.67 18.95
C ASP A 538 14.66 -17.51 17.41
N LEU A 539 15.00 -16.33 16.88
CA LEU A 539 15.04 -16.07 15.43
C LEU A 539 16.12 -16.89 14.71
N THR A 540 17.29 -17.04 15.32
CA THR A 540 18.44 -17.74 14.72
C THR A 540 18.23 -19.25 14.67
N ASP A 541 17.65 -19.84 15.71
CA ASP A 541 17.23 -21.25 15.71
C ASP A 541 16.14 -21.51 14.65
N ARG A 542 15.20 -20.57 14.46
CA ARG A 542 14.17 -20.67 13.40
C ARG A 542 14.77 -20.66 11.98
N VAL A 543 15.85 -19.92 11.74
CA VAL A 543 16.61 -19.95 10.48
C VAL A 543 17.33 -21.29 10.30
N ALA A 544 17.98 -21.79 11.35
CA ALA A 544 18.66 -23.08 11.31
C ALA A 544 17.72 -24.26 10.96
N ARG A 545 16.50 -24.27 11.52
CA ARG A 545 15.47 -25.28 11.20
C ARG A 545 14.98 -25.20 9.76
N ARG A 546 14.65 -24.00 9.25
CA ARG A 546 14.27 -23.81 7.84
C ARG A 546 15.33 -24.35 6.88
N ARG A 547 16.61 -24.20 7.22
CA ARG A 547 17.73 -24.75 6.46
C ARG A 547 17.71 -26.28 6.44
N THR A 548 17.56 -26.95 7.59
CA THR A 548 17.52 -28.42 7.62
C THR A 548 16.33 -29.01 6.86
N ASP A 549 15.18 -28.33 6.87
CA ASP A 549 13.99 -28.76 6.13
C ASP A 549 14.18 -28.60 4.60
N THR A 550 14.91 -27.57 4.19
CA THR A 550 15.23 -27.28 2.77
C THR A 550 16.35 -28.16 2.23
N GLU A 551 17.34 -28.55 3.06
CA GLU A 551 18.41 -29.50 2.69
C GLU A 551 17.94 -30.97 2.69
N ALA A 552 16.70 -31.25 3.16
CA ALA A 552 16.10 -32.59 3.24
C ALA A 552 14.96 -32.83 2.22
N SER A 553 14.68 -31.88 1.33
CA SER A 553 13.60 -31.90 0.33
C SER A 553 14.11 -32.04 -1.11
#